data_AF-A0A658NP39-F1
#
_entry.id   AF-A0A658NP39-F1
#
_cell.length_a   1.000
_cell.length_b   1.000
_cell.length_c   1.000
_cell.angle_alpha   90.00
_cell.angle_beta   90.00
_cell.angle_gamma   90.00
#
_symmetry.space_group_name_H-M   'P 1'
#
loop_
_entity.id
_entity.type
_entity.pdbx_description
1 polymer ?
#
loop_
_entity_poly.entity_id
_entity_poly.type
_entity_poly.pdbx_seq_one_letter_code
_entity_poly.pdbx_strand_id
1 'polypeptide(L)'
;LENSSDVVEVADLVYSKATYRPAKWVLAVDEKSGIRSIEELRGKKIATELVSFTKKYFAERGIPVEVEFSWGATEAKVVDGLADAIVEVTETG
;
A
#
# COMPACT_ATOMS: atom_id res chain seq x y z
N LEU A 1 11.71 -6.73 3.34
CA LEU A 1 10.76 -5.72 3.88
C LEU A 1 9.36 -6.29 4.14
N GLU A 2 8.78 -7.10 3.24
CA GLU A 2 7.60 -7.93 3.53
C GLU A 2 7.97 -9.28 4.17
N ASN A 3 8.84 -10.04 3.51
CA ASN A 3 9.21 -11.41 3.92
C ASN A 3 10.22 -11.46 5.10
N SER A 4 10.78 -10.31 5.51
CA SER A 4 11.79 -10.21 6.58
C SER A 4 12.98 -11.20 6.43
N SER A 5 13.38 -11.48 5.19
CA SER A 5 14.46 -12.43 4.88
C SER A 5 15.83 -11.75 4.86
N ASP A 6 16.87 -12.51 5.23
CA ASP A 6 18.28 -12.12 5.08
C ASP A 6 18.78 -12.48 3.68
N VAL A 7 19.02 -11.46 2.86
CA VAL A 7 19.36 -11.60 1.42
C VAL A 7 20.47 -10.64 1.04
N VAL A 8 21.27 -11.03 0.05
CA VAL A 8 22.29 -10.17 -0.58
C VAL A 8 21.74 -9.64 -1.90
N GLU A 9 21.58 -8.32 -2.00
CA GLU A 9 21.24 -7.64 -3.25
C GLU A 9 22.46 -7.62 -4.18
N VAL A 10 22.33 -8.22 -5.38
CA VAL A 10 23.46 -8.38 -6.32
C VAL A 10 23.51 -7.24 -7.34
N ALA A 11 22.36 -6.85 -7.90
CA ALA A 11 22.23 -5.72 -8.83
C ALA A 11 20.76 -5.32 -9.03
N ASP A 12 20.51 -4.05 -9.34
CA ASP A 12 19.21 -3.55 -9.78
C ASP A 12 18.98 -3.86 -11.26
N LEU A 13 17.89 -4.56 -11.58
CA LEU A 13 17.46 -4.80 -12.95
C LEU A 13 16.38 -3.78 -13.33
N VAL A 14 16.81 -2.65 -13.89
CA VAL A 14 15.89 -1.57 -14.31
C VAL A 14 15.20 -1.96 -15.62
N TYR A 15 14.01 -2.56 -15.53
CA TYR A 15 13.13 -2.82 -16.67
C TYR A 15 11.73 -2.31 -16.37
N SER A 16 11.19 -1.43 -17.23
CA SER A 16 9.75 -1.11 -17.24
C SER A 16 9.25 -1.10 -18.68
N LYS A 17 8.00 -1.54 -18.85
CA LYS A 17 7.36 -1.76 -20.15
C LYS A 17 6.95 -0.46 -20.85
N ALA A 18 6.87 0.66 -20.12
CA ALA A 18 6.35 1.93 -20.63
C ALA A 18 7.19 3.18 -20.27
N THR A 19 7.90 3.19 -19.13
CA THR A 19 8.72 4.35 -18.70
C THR A 19 10.06 3.95 -18.08
N TYR A 20 11.00 4.87 -17.84
CA TYR A 20 12.19 4.58 -17.03
C TYR A 20 11.99 4.83 -15.53
N ARG A 21 10.75 5.11 -15.09
CA ARG A 21 10.47 5.43 -13.69
C ARG A 21 10.27 4.12 -12.92
N PRO A 22 10.96 3.95 -11.78
CA PRO A 22 10.73 2.80 -10.93
C PRO A 22 9.31 2.83 -10.37
N ALA A 23 8.71 1.65 -10.25
CA ALA A 23 7.43 1.47 -9.59
C ALA A 23 7.52 1.96 -8.13
N LYS A 24 6.44 2.56 -7.63
CA LYS A 24 6.37 3.09 -6.27
C LYS A 24 5.22 2.46 -5.53
N TRP A 25 5.42 2.20 -4.24
CA TRP A 25 4.33 1.87 -3.34
C TRP A 25 3.66 3.16 -2.89
N VAL A 26 2.35 3.23 -3.06
CA VAL A 26 1.53 4.37 -2.66
C VAL A 26 0.44 3.93 -1.71
N LEU A 27 0.08 4.82 -0.79
CA LEU A 27 -1.12 4.72 0.01
C LEU A 27 -2.18 5.61 -0.65
N ALA A 28 -3.32 5.04 -1.05
CA ALA A 28 -4.39 5.76 -1.72
C ALA A 28 -5.73 5.58 -0.97
N VAL A 29 -6.58 6.60 -1.06
CA VAL A 29 -7.93 6.67 -0.48
C VAL A 29 -8.91 7.13 -1.56
N ASP A 30 -10.21 6.95 -1.34
CA ASP A 30 -11.23 7.52 -2.22
C ASP A 30 -11.12 9.06 -2.20
N GLU A 31 -11.21 9.70 -3.36
CA GLU A 31 -11.15 11.17 -3.48
C GLU A 31 -12.24 11.87 -2.65
N LYS A 32 -13.40 11.21 -2.47
CA LYS A 32 -14.55 11.71 -1.70
C LYS A 32 -14.48 11.36 -0.21
N SER A 33 -13.49 10.57 0.23
CA SER A 33 -13.35 10.16 1.64
C SER A 33 -13.09 11.34 2.58
N GLY A 34 -12.56 12.45 2.07
CA GLY A 34 -12.15 13.60 2.86
C GLY A 34 -10.88 13.37 3.69
N ILE A 35 -10.27 12.18 3.61
CA ILE A 35 -9.04 11.81 4.31
C ILE A 35 -7.87 12.56 3.69
N ARG A 36 -7.12 13.31 4.50
CA ARG A 36 -5.98 14.13 4.01
C ARG A 36 -4.65 13.80 4.67
N SER A 37 -4.68 13.00 5.72
CA SER A 37 -3.48 12.62 6.49
C SER A 37 -3.53 11.15 6.88
N ILE A 38 -2.37 10.57 7.17
CA ILE A 38 -2.27 9.16 7.56
C ILE A 38 -2.87 8.91 8.95
N GLU A 39 -2.90 9.94 9.80
CA GLU A 39 -3.44 9.88 11.15
C GLU A 39 -4.96 9.67 11.15
N GLU A 40 -5.64 10.17 10.13
CA GLU A 40 -7.08 9.98 9.90
C GLU A 40 -7.45 8.53 9.54
N LEU A 41 -6.47 7.69 9.19
CA LEU A 41 -6.67 6.26 8.97
C LEU A 41 -6.74 5.46 10.28
N ARG A 42 -6.62 6.10 11.45
CA ARG A 42 -6.75 5.42 12.74
C ARG A 42 -8.09 4.68 12.83
N GLY A 43 -8.02 3.38 13.08
CA GLY A 43 -9.18 2.49 13.19
C GLY A 43 -9.83 2.15 11.85
N LYS A 44 -9.19 2.50 10.73
CA LYS A 44 -9.68 2.23 9.37
C LYS A 44 -9.14 0.91 8.82
N LYS A 45 -9.79 0.42 7.77
CA LYS A 45 -9.43 -0.79 7.04
C LYS A 45 -8.59 -0.47 5.81
N ILE A 46 -7.47 -1.16 5.67
CA ILE A 46 -6.54 -1.04 4.55
C ILE A 46 -6.44 -2.38 3.83
N ALA A 47 -6.67 -2.40 2.51
CA ALA A 47 -6.47 -3.58 1.67
C ALA A 47 -5.13 -3.50 0.91
N THR A 48 -4.35 -4.58 0.92
CA THR A 48 -3.03 -4.62 0.25
C THR A 48 -2.52 -6.04 0.05
N GLU A 49 -1.62 -6.24 -0.92
CA GLU A 49 -0.78 -7.45 -1.03
C GLU A 49 0.44 -7.40 -0.08
N LEU A 50 0.89 -6.22 0.35
CA LEU A 50 2.01 -5.98 1.27
C LEU A 50 1.59 -5.90 2.74
N VAL A 51 0.97 -6.97 3.24
CA VAL A 51 0.31 -6.97 4.56
C VAL A 51 1.29 -6.71 5.71
N SER A 52 2.43 -7.41 5.74
CA SER A 52 3.39 -7.32 6.86
C SER A 52 4.07 -5.95 6.90
N PHE A 53 4.47 -5.44 5.74
CA PHE A 53 5.02 -4.10 5.59
C PHE A 53 4.03 -3.03 6.05
N THR A 54 2.78 -3.12 5.59
CA THR A 54 1.75 -2.12 5.92
C THR A 54 1.44 -2.13 7.41
N LYS A 55 1.26 -3.31 8.02
CA LYS A 55 1.09 -3.43 9.47
C LYS A 55 2.23 -2.78 10.25
N LYS A 56 3.48 -3.05 9.84
CA LYS A 56 4.67 -2.48 10.48
C LYS A 56 4.74 -0.96 10.30
N TYR A 57 4.49 -0.44 9.10
CA TYR A 57 4.53 0.99 8.79
C TYR A 57 3.61 1.81 9.69
N PHE A 58 2.38 1.34 9.90
CA PHE A 58 1.39 1.99 10.75
C PHE A 58 1.67 1.78 12.25
N ALA A 59 2.15 0.60 12.65
CA ALA A 59 2.53 0.30 14.03
C ALA A 59 3.69 1.16 14.53
N GLU A 60 4.74 1.36 13.73
CA GLU A 60 5.88 2.24 14.05
C GLU A 60 5.48 3.70 14.30
N ARG A 61 4.35 4.13 13.72
CA ARG A 61 3.79 5.47 13.87
C ARG A 61 2.70 5.57 14.94
N GLY A 62 2.37 4.47 15.61
CA GLY A 62 1.32 4.45 16.63
C GLY A 62 -0.08 4.71 16.08
N ILE A 63 -0.32 4.39 14.80
CA ILE A 63 -1.61 4.55 14.12
C ILE A 63 -2.21 3.14 13.96
N PRO A 64 -3.12 2.70 14.84
CA PRO A 64 -3.73 1.37 14.72
C PRO A 64 -4.65 1.34 13.50
N VAL A 65 -4.52 0.33 12.65
CA VAL A 65 -5.32 0.09 11.44
C VAL A 65 -5.62 -1.40 11.30
N GLU A 66 -6.73 -1.75 10.65
CA GLU A 66 -6.99 -3.12 10.21
C GLU A 66 -6.38 -3.32 8.82
N VAL A 67 -5.57 -4.36 8.63
CA VAL A 67 -4.93 -4.65 7.33
C VAL A 67 -5.40 -6.00 6.83
N GLU A 68 -6.07 -6.00 5.68
CA GLU A 68 -6.55 -7.19 4.98
C GLU A 68 -5.76 -7.46 3.71
N PHE A 69 -5.62 -8.75 3.38
CA PHE A 69 -4.99 -9.16 2.12
C PHE A 69 -5.95 -8.91 0.94
N SER A 70 -5.41 -8.42 -0.18
CA SER A 70 -6.14 -8.25 -1.45
C SER A 70 -5.58 -9.17 -2.53
N TRP A 71 -6.43 -9.76 -3.37
CA TRP A 71 -6.02 -10.68 -4.45
C TRP A 71 -6.00 -9.96 -5.82
N GLY A 72 -5.50 -8.73 -5.86
CA GLY A 72 -5.62 -7.82 -7.01
C GLY A 72 -6.95 -7.06 -7.07
N ALA A 73 -7.08 -6.15 -8.05
CA ALA A 73 -8.18 -5.18 -8.18
C ALA A 73 -8.44 -4.37 -6.89
N THR A 74 -7.35 -4.10 -6.15
CA THR A 74 -7.38 -3.51 -4.82
C THR A 74 -8.07 -2.13 -4.86
N GLU A 75 -7.93 -1.39 -5.95
CA GLU A 75 -8.55 -0.08 -6.17
C GLU A 75 -10.08 -0.13 -6.12
N ALA A 76 -10.70 -1.19 -6.65
CA ALA A 76 -12.16 -1.33 -6.65
C ALA A 76 -12.72 -1.46 -5.22
N LYS A 77 -11.96 -2.05 -4.29
CA LYS A 77 -12.40 -2.21 -2.90
C LYS A 77 -12.60 -0.89 -2.17
N VAL A 78 -11.83 0.14 -2.53
CA VAL A 78 -12.00 1.49 -1.96
C VAL A 78 -13.27 2.13 -2.51
N VAL A 79 -13.47 2.02 -3.83
CA VAL A 79 -14.66 2.56 -4.51
C VAL A 79 -15.95 1.87 -4.04
N ASP A 80 -15.90 0.56 -3.80
CA ASP A 80 -17.03 -0.25 -3.32
C ASP A 80 -17.24 -0.18 -1.79
N GLY A 81 -16.40 0.59 -1.07
CA GLY A 81 -16.49 0.76 0.37
C GLY A 81 -16.12 -0.48 1.20
N LEU A 82 -15.41 -1.43 0.59
CA LEU A 82 -14.90 -2.64 1.24
C LEU A 82 -13.62 -2.37 2.04
N ALA A 83 -12.88 -1.31 1.71
CA ALA A 83 -11.74 -0.78 2.46
C ALA A 83 -11.76 0.76 2.45
N ASP A 84 -11.20 1.39 3.48
CA ASP A 84 -11.08 2.85 3.55
C ASP A 84 -9.84 3.37 2.78
N ALA A 85 -8.81 2.52 2.63
CA ALA A 85 -7.57 2.84 1.93
C ALA A 85 -6.93 1.59 1.33
N ILE A 86 -5.97 1.80 0.42
CA ILE A 86 -5.14 0.75 -0.15
C ILE A 86 -3.66 1.09 -0.13
N VAL A 87 -2.82 0.07 -0.03
CA VAL A 87 -1.38 0.18 -0.33
C VAL A 87 -1.10 -0.66 -1.56
N GLU A 88 -0.72 -0.02 -2.66
CA GLU A 88 -0.57 -0.66 -3.97
C GLU A 88 0.64 -0.12 -4.73
N VAL A 89 1.14 -0.92 -5.66
CA VAL A 89 2.22 -0.52 -6.56
C VAL A 89 1.66 0.32 -7.71
N THR A 90 2.28 1.45 -8.02
CA THR A 90 1.91 2.28 -9.16
C THR A 90 3.14 2.66 -9.99
N GLU A 91 2.96 2.67 -11.32
CA GLU A 91 3.95 3.15 -12.29
C GLU A 91 3.60 4.53 -12.85
N THR A 92 2.31 4.88 -12.91
CA THR A 92 1.81 6.08 -13.61
C THR A 92 1.02 7.05 -12.74
N GLY A 93 0.65 6.65 -11.52
CA GLY A 93 -0.38 7.31 -10.72
C GLY A 93 -1.34 6.27 -10.22
#